data_AF-A0A378R0W0-F1
#
_entry.id   AF-A0A378R0W0-F1
#
_cell.length_a   1.000
_cell.length_b   1.000
_cell.length_c   1.000
_cell.angle_alpha   90.00
_cell.angle_beta   90.00
_cell.angle_gamma   90.00
#
_symmetry.space_group_name_H-M   'P 1'
#
loop_
_entity.id
_entity.type
_entity.pdbx_description
1 polymer ?
#
loop_
_entity_poly.entity_id
_entity_poly.type
_entity_poly.pdbx_seq_one_letter_code
_entity_poly.pdbx_strand_id
1 'polypeptide(L)' 'MKLTNFDDFFGNLPKDSQERVNKRVADTLVSIRLSELRKNAKLTQAELADKIGVSQSAICQMESADNPE' A
#
# COMPACT_ATOMS: atom_id res chain seq x y z
N MET A 1 -8.66 -28.03 -16.38
CA MET A 1 -7.87 -27.66 -15.19
C MET A 1 -8.59 -26.53 -14.50
N LYS A 2 -9.24 -26.75 -13.34
CA LYS A 2 -9.85 -25.66 -12.58
C LYS A 2 -8.72 -24.92 -11.88
N LEU A 3 -8.56 -23.62 -12.15
CA LEU A 3 -7.75 -22.73 -11.31
C LEU A 3 -8.48 -22.62 -9.97
N THR A 4 -8.02 -23.32 -8.94
CA THR A 4 -8.82 -23.58 -7.72
C THR A 4 -8.61 -22.62 -6.56
N ASN A 5 -7.59 -21.76 -6.56
CA ASN A 5 -7.45 -20.64 -5.62
C ASN A 5 -6.37 -19.64 -6.10
N PHE A 6 -6.25 -18.50 -5.41
CA PHE A 6 -5.28 -17.45 -5.73
C PHE A 6 -3.83 -17.94 -5.62
N ASP A 7 -3.51 -18.82 -4.67
CA ASP A 7 -2.16 -19.32 -4.43
C ASP A 7 -1.68 -20.19 -5.60
N ASP A 8 -2.56 -21.05 -6.12
CA ASP A 8 -2.30 -21.87 -7.31
C ASP A 8 -2.04 -20.98 -8.54
N PHE A 9 -2.84 -19.92 -8.71
CA PHE A 9 -2.67 -18.99 -9.81
C PHE A 9 -1.36 -18.20 -9.69
N PHE A 10 -1.08 -17.66 -8.50
CA PHE A 10 0.10 -16.88 -8.21
C PHE A 10 1.39 -17.69 -8.36
N GLY A 11 1.42 -18.91 -7.84
CA GLY A 11 2.56 -19.82 -7.93
C GLY A 11 2.91 -20.22 -9.37
N ASN A 12 1.94 -20.15 -10.29
CA ASN A 12 2.14 -20.44 -11.71
C ASN A 12 2.50 -19.21 -12.56
N LEU A 13 2.58 -18.00 -11.99
CA LEU A 13 3.02 -16.81 -12.72
C LEU A 13 4.53 -16.85 -13.03
N PRO A 14 4.99 -16.19 -14.12
CA PRO A 14 6.41 -15.93 -14.32
C PRO A 14 7.03 -15.20 -13.11
N LYS A 15 8.31 -15.45 -12.81
CA LYS A 15 8.99 -14.87 -11.64
C LYS A 15 8.92 -13.34 -11.60
N ASP A 16 9.16 -12.66 -12.71
CA ASP A 16 9.06 -11.20 -12.81
C ASP A 16 7.65 -10.69 -12.45
N SER A 17 6.60 -11.45 -12.82
CA SER A 17 5.23 -11.12 -12.44
C SER A 17 4.98 -11.34 -10.95
N GLN A 18 5.54 -12.40 -10.37
CA GLN A 18 5.48 -12.64 -8.92
C GLN A 18 6.18 -11.52 -8.14
N GLU A 19 7.37 -11.11 -8.59
CA GLU A 19 8.13 -10.01 -7.97
C GLU A 19 7.36 -8.70 -8.00
N ARG A 20 6.72 -8.37 -9.13
CA ARG A 20 5.88 -7.18 -9.24
C ARG A 20 4.70 -7.19 -8.28
N VAL A 21 4.01 -8.32 -8.17
CA VAL A 21 2.88 -8.48 -7.24
C VAL A 21 3.37 -8.38 -5.80
N ASN A 22 4.46 -9.05 -5.44
CA ASN A 22 5.02 -9.00 -4.09
C ASN A 22 5.46 -7.58 -3.71
N LYS A 23 6.09 -6.85 -4.63
CA LYS A 23 6.44 -5.45 -4.43
C LYS A 23 5.18 -4.59 -4.19
N ARG A 24 4.14 -4.79 -5.00
CA ARG A 24 2.85 -4.11 -4.85
C ARG A 24 2.21 -4.38 -3.49
N VAL A 25 2.23 -5.64 -3.05
CA VAL A 25 1.71 -6.04 -1.74
C VAL A 25 2.48 -5.34 -0.62
N ALA A 26 3.82 -5.31 -0.70
CA ALA A 26 4.65 -4.63 0.29
C ALA A 26 4.34 -3.12 0.36
N ASP A 27 4.26 -2.44 -0.78
CA ASP A 27 3.96 -1.01 -0.85
C ASP A 27 2.56 -0.71 -0.25
N THR A 28 1.55 -1.52 -0.57
CA THR A 28 0.19 -1.41 -0.02
C THR A 28 0.16 -1.65 1.50
N LEU A 29 0.91 -2.62 2.01
CA LEU A 29 0.97 -2.88 3.46
C LEU A 29 1.55 -1.69 4.23
N VAL A 30 2.59 -1.07 3.68
CA VAL A 30 3.19 0.15 4.26
C VAL A 30 2.18 1.30 4.25
N SER A 31 1.44 1.49 3.16
CA SER A 31 0.47 2.58 3.05
C SER A 31 -0.70 2.42 4.02
N ILE A 32 -1.23 1.21 4.17
CA ILE A 32 -2.28 0.87 5.14
C ILE A 32 -1.78 1.18 6.56
N ARG A 33 -0.58 0.69 6.89
CA ARG A 33 0.03 0.89 8.22
C ARG A 33 0.20 2.37 8.55
N LEU A 34 0.67 3.18 7.60
CA LEU A 34 0.83 4.62 7.78
C LEU A 34 -0.52 5.30 8.04
N SER A 35 -1.54 4.98 7.23
CA SER A 35 -2.89 5.53 7.37
C SER A 35 -3.53 5.16 8.72
N GLU A 36 -3.37 3.92 9.16
CA GLU A 36 -3.85 3.46 10.47
C GLU A 36 -3.19 4.20 11.62
N LEU A 37 -1.85 4.31 11.62
CA LEU A 37 -1.11 5.02 12.66
C LEU A 37 -1.55 6.49 12.75
N ARG A 38 -1.71 7.16 11.60
CA ARG A 38 -2.20 8.54 11.54
C ARG A 38 -3.60 8.68 12.14
N LYS A 39 -4.53 7.79 11.72
CA LYS A 39 -5.91 7.79 12.20
C LYS A 39 -5.99 7.50 13.70
N ASN A 40 -5.18 6.57 14.20
CA ASN A 40 -5.07 6.26 15.63
C ASN A 40 -4.52 7.44 16.44
N ALA A 41 -3.61 8.23 15.86
CA ALA A 41 -3.14 9.48 16.42
C ALA A 41 -4.14 10.65 16.28
N LYS A 42 -5.30 10.43 15.64
CA LYS A 42 -6.34 11.43 15.36
C LYS A 42 -5.84 12.63 14.56
N LEU A 43 -4.92 12.40 13.63
CA LEU A 43 -4.34 13.43 12.77
C LEU A 43 -4.99 13.40 11.37
N THR A 44 -5.18 14.57 10.79
CA THR A 44 -5.36 14.74 9.34
C THR A 44 -4.04 14.50 8.61
N GLN A 45 -4.10 14.33 7.28
CA GLN A 45 -2.88 14.19 6.47
C GLN A 45 -2.02 15.47 6.52
N ALA A 46 -2.65 16.65 6.60
CA ALA A 46 -1.95 17.92 6.75
C ALA A 46 -1.22 18.01 8.09
N GLU A 47 -1.89 17.66 9.19
CA GLU A 47 -1.25 17.68 10.52
C GLU A 47 -0.12 16.65 10.65
N LEU A 48 -0.23 15.49 10.00
CA LEU A 48 0.89 14.55 9.94
C LEU A 48 2.05 15.12 9.12
N ALA A 49 1.75 15.73 7.96
CA ALA A 49 2.75 16.33 7.09
C ALA A 49 3.55 17.43 7.81
N ASP A 50 2.84 18.31 8.52
CA ASP A 50 3.44 19.37 9.33
C ASP A 50 4.34 18.81 10.45
N LYS A 51 3.92 17.71 11.10
CA LYS A 51 4.69 17.08 12.17
C LYS A 51 5.99 16.43 11.70
N ILE A 52 6.01 15.86 10.49
CA ILE A 52 7.19 15.13 9.99
C ILE A 52 7.99 15.91 8.93
N GLY A 53 7.59 17.16 8.64
CA GLY A 53 8.34 18.07 7.78
C GLY A 53 8.25 17.73 6.29
N VAL A 54 7.09 17.23 5.83
CA VAL A 54 6.84 16.93 4.41
C VAL A 54 5.58 17.66 3.92
N SER A 55 5.29 17.60 2.63
CA SER A 55 4.03 18.15 2.10
C SER A 55 2.86 17.20 2.35
N GLN A 56 1.64 17.74 2.47
CA GLN A 56 0.42 16.93 2.52
C GLN A 56 0.29 16.01 1.30
N SER A 57 0.70 16.49 0.10
CA SER A 57 0.71 15.68 -1.12
C SER A 57 1.62 14.45 -0.99
N ALA A 58 2.77 14.58 -0.32
CA ALA A 58 3.65 13.45 -0.05
C ALA A 58 2.98 12.41 0.86
N ILE A 59 2.29 12.85 1.92
CA ILE A 59 1.49 11.94 2.78
C ILE A 59 0.38 11.26 1.98
N CYS A 60 -0.33 12.02 1.14
CA CYS A 60 -1.38 11.46 0.29
C CYS A 60 -0.82 10.36 -0.62
N GLN A 61 0.32 10.60 -1.29
CA GLN A 61 0.96 9.59 -2.14
C GLN A 61 1.42 8.36 -1.33
N MET A 62 1.98 8.55 -0.14
CA MET A 62 2.42 7.45 0.73
C MET A 62 1.25 6.61 1.25
N GLU A 63 0.10 7.22 1.56
CA GLU A 63 -1.09 6.50 2.02
C GLU A 63 -1.90 5.89 0.86
N SER A 64 -1.75 6.39 -0.36
CA SER A 64 -2.54 6.02 -1.53
C SER A 64 -1.88 4.97 -2.42
N ALA A 65 -1.09 4.05 -1.85
CA ALA A 65 -0.24 3.18 -2.65
C ALA A 65 -0.94 2.36 -3.75
N ASP A 66 -2.27 2.25 -3.89
CA ASP A 66 -3.05 2.32 -5.16
C ASP A 66 -4.49 2.11 -4.69
N ASN A 67 -5.19 3.19 -4.40
CA ASN A 67 -6.63 3.14 -4.22
C ASN A 67 -7.24 4.01 -5.31
N PRO A 68 -7.64 3.47 -6.47
CA PRO A 68 -8.59 4.21 -7.30
C PRO A 68 -9.86 4.33 -6.45
N GLU A 69 -10.35 5.54 -6.27
CA GLU A 69 -11.75 5.74 -5.83
C GLU A 69 -12.72 4.99 -6.77
#